data_AF-A0A941MDF5-F1
#
_entry.id   AF-A0A941MDF5-F1
#
_cell.length_a   1.000
_cell.length_b   1.000
_cell.length_c   1.000
_cell.angle_alpha   90.00
_cell.angle_beta   90.00
_cell.angle_gamma   90.00
#
_symmetry.space_group_name_H-M   'P 1'
#
loop_
_entity.id
_entity.type
_entity.pdbx_description
1 polymer ?
#
loop_
_entity_poly.entity_id
_entity_poly.type
_entity_poly.pdbx_seq_one_letter_code
_entity_poly.pdbx_strand_id
1 'polypeptide(L)'
;MIRKQELQAAGREAVMSQVNTGGGIAGSMARDFIERNGAAIMMTQLDRNAEYRADQAAGIYLARGGFNPLELYAVLQKMASLGSSSSRMAGLYKTHPPLDKRLDALDKSGYKDLQAYLDR
;
A
#
# COMPACT_ATOMS: atom_id res chain seq x y z
N MET A 1 25.66 -30.43 1.29
CA MET A 1 24.25 -30.27 0.88
C MET A 1 23.30 -30.17 2.08
N ILE A 2 23.38 -31.08 3.06
CA ILE A 2 22.44 -31.16 4.22
C ILE A 2 22.44 -29.89 5.11
N ARG A 3 23.61 -29.39 5.55
CA ARG A 3 23.69 -28.19 6.41
C ARG A 3 23.07 -26.91 5.83
N LYS A 4 23.09 -26.73 4.50
CA LYS A 4 22.51 -25.54 3.85
C LYS A 4 20.98 -25.61 3.84
N GLN A 5 20.43 -26.82 3.71
CA GLN A 5 18.99 -27.05 3.74
C GLN A 5 18.43 -26.91 5.16
N GLU A 6 19.12 -27.42 6.18
CA GLU A 6 18.73 -27.23 7.59
C GLU A 6 18.73 -25.76 8.00
N LEU A 7 19.73 -24.98 7.56
CA LEU A 7 19.82 -23.55 7.89
C LEU A 7 18.74 -22.72 7.18
N GLN A 8 18.39 -23.10 5.95
CA GLN A 8 17.26 -22.50 5.22
C GLN A 8 15.91 -22.89 5.83
N ALA A 9 15.77 -24.14 6.30
CA ALA A 9 14.56 -24.61 6.98
C ALA A 9 14.36 -23.88 8.31
N ALA A 10 15.41 -23.80 9.14
CA ALA A 10 15.37 -23.09 10.42
C ALA A 10 15.08 -21.59 10.24
N GLY A 11 15.66 -20.95 9.21
CA GLY A 11 15.39 -19.54 8.89
C GLY A 11 13.94 -19.29 8.47
N ARG A 12 13.37 -20.19 7.66
CA ARG A 12 11.94 -20.13 7.28
C ARG A 12 11.04 -20.31 8.49
N GLU A 13 11.33 -21.30 9.32
CA GLU A 13 10.54 -21.61 10.51
C GLU A 13 10.55 -20.46 11.52
N ALA A 14 11.69 -19.80 11.72
CA ALA A 14 11.81 -18.61 12.57
C ALA A 14 10.93 -17.45 12.08
N VAL A 15 10.95 -17.14 10.79
CA VAL A 15 10.10 -16.08 10.20
C VAL A 15 8.62 -16.45 10.31
N MET A 16 8.27 -17.71 10.04
CA MET A 16 6.89 -18.20 10.13
C MET A 16 6.36 -18.22 11.58
N SER A 17 7.22 -18.49 12.57
CA SER A 17 6.83 -18.49 13.99
C SER A 17 6.42 -17.11 14.51
N GLN A 18 6.89 -16.03 13.85
CA GLN A 18 6.49 -14.66 14.17
C GLN A 18 5.14 -14.26 13.56
N VAL A 19 4.59 -15.06 12.63
CA VAL A 19 3.29 -14.81 12.02
C VAL A 19 2.19 -15.42 12.90
N ASN A 20 1.51 -14.57 13.67
CA ASN A 20 0.38 -15.00 14.49
C ASN A 20 -0.82 -15.39 13.60
N THR A 21 -1.02 -16.69 13.42
CA THR A 21 -2.03 -17.25 12.50
C THR A 21 -3.25 -17.86 13.22
N GLY A 22 -3.33 -17.78 14.55
CA GLY A 22 -4.40 -18.44 15.32
C GLY A 22 -4.26 -19.98 15.32
N GLY A 23 -4.62 -20.64 16.41
CA GLY A 23 -4.53 -22.11 16.50
C GLY A 23 -5.66 -22.82 15.73
N GLY A 24 -5.35 -23.95 15.10
CA GLY A 24 -6.33 -24.83 14.44
C GLY A 24 -6.20 -24.88 12.91
N ILE A 25 -7.17 -25.53 12.25
CA ILE A 25 -7.18 -25.79 10.80
C ILE A 25 -7.14 -24.48 9.98
N ALA A 26 -7.75 -23.42 10.50
CA ALA A 26 -7.70 -22.08 9.90
C ALA A 26 -6.27 -21.49 9.93
N GLY A 27 -5.52 -21.71 11.01
CA GLY A 27 -4.15 -21.25 11.16
C GLY A 27 -3.16 -21.99 10.25
N SER A 28 -3.34 -23.31 10.08
CA SER A 28 -2.52 -24.07 9.12
C SER A 28 -2.78 -23.63 7.68
N MET A 29 -4.04 -23.37 7.30
CA MET A 29 -4.36 -22.84 5.96
C MET A 29 -3.76 -21.44 5.75
N ALA A 30 -3.81 -20.57 6.76
CA ALA A 30 -3.22 -19.23 6.67
C ALA A 30 -1.69 -19.29 6.50
N ARG A 31 -1.01 -20.21 7.20
CA ARG A 31 0.44 -20.44 7.03
C ARG A 31 0.76 -20.94 5.62
N ASP A 32 0.07 -21.96 5.14
CA ASP A 32 0.28 -22.50 3.79
C ASP A 32 0.07 -21.43 2.70
N PHE A 33 -0.92 -20.55 2.89
CA PHE A 33 -1.17 -19.45 1.97
C PHE A 33 -0.02 -18.44 1.97
N ILE A 34 0.49 -18.05 3.13
CA ILE A 34 1.63 -17.11 3.26
C ILE A 34 2.92 -17.74 2.74
N GLU A 35 3.18 -19.02 2.98
CA GLU A 35 4.36 -19.70 2.43
C GLU A 35 4.37 -19.69 0.90
N ARG A 36 3.19 -19.89 0.29
CA ARG A 36 3.05 -19.92 -1.18
C ARG A 36 3.00 -18.54 -1.81
N ASN A 37 2.43 -17.54 -1.13
CA ASN A 37 2.13 -16.23 -1.73
C ASN A 37 2.85 -15.05 -1.06
N GLY A 38 3.66 -15.28 -0.02
CA GLY A 38 4.24 -14.24 0.82
C GLY A 38 5.09 -13.23 0.05
N ALA A 39 5.88 -13.69 -0.93
CA ALA A 39 6.65 -12.81 -1.80
C ALA A 39 5.74 -11.87 -2.62
N ALA A 40 4.67 -12.39 -3.21
CA ALA A 40 3.71 -11.59 -3.96
C ALA A 40 3.00 -10.58 -3.06
N ILE A 41 2.55 -11.00 -1.88
CA ILE A 41 1.93 -10.12 -0.88
C ILE A 41 2.89 -8.98 -0.51
N MET A 42 4.15 -9.29 -0.21
CA MET A 42 5.14 -8.27 0.14
C MET A 42 5.41 -7.30 -1.01
N MET A 43 5.59 -7.80 -2.25
CA MET A 43 5.80 -6.94 -3.42
C MET A 43 4.60 -6.02 -3.67
N THR A 44 3.37 -6.54 -3.61
CA THR A 44 2.16 -5.73 -3.75
C THR A 44 2.04 -4.69 -2.64
N GLN A 45 2.43 -5.00 -1.41
CA GLN A 45 2.42 -4.01 -0.32
C GLN A 45 3.50 -2.93 -0.51
N LEU A 46 4.70 -3.30 -0.96
CA LEU A 46 5.76 -2.33 -1.29
C LEU A 46 5.33 -1.39 -2.42
N ASP A 47 4.70 -1.94 -3.45
CA ASP A 47 4.15 -1.18 -4.59
C ASP A 47 3.10 -0.16 -4.11
N ARG A 48 2.15 -0.57 -3.27
CA ARG A 48 1.16 0.33 -2.66
C ARG A 48 1.78 1.42 -1.77
N ASN A 49 2.84 1.09 -1.02
CA ASN A 49 3.55 2.10 -0.23
C ASN A 49 4.27 3.13 -1.10
N ALA A 50 4.72 2.75 -2.30
CA ALA A 50 5.27 3.71 -3.25
C ALA A 50 4.21 4.69 -3.75
N GLU A 51 2.99 4.21 -4.03
CA GLU A 51 1.84 5.03 -4.41
C GLU A 51 1.49 6.08 -3.35
N TYR A 52 1.42 5.69 -2.08
CA TYR A 52 1.13 6.65 -1.00
C TYR A 52 2.20 7.74 -0.86
N ARG A 53 3.48 7.38 -1.07
CA ARG A 53 4.57 8.38 -1.07
C ARG A 53 4.49 9.30 -2.29
N ALA A 54 4.09 8.76 -3.45
CA ALA A 54 3.88 9.55 -4.65
C ALA A 54 2.77 10.58 -4.43
N ASP A 55 1.67 10.19 -3.77
CA ASP A 55 0.56 11.09 -3.45
C ASP A 55 0.98 12.24 -2.53
N GLN A 56 1.79 11.96 -1.51
CA GLN A 56 2.35 12.99 -0.63
C GLN A 56 3.28 13.95 -1.40
N ALA A 57 4.16 13.40 -2.25
CA ALA A 57 5.10 14.19 -3.03
C ALA A 57 4.39 15.05 -4.09
N ALA A 58 3.25 14.61 -4.62
CA ALA A 58 2.51 15.33 -5.64
C ALA A 58 2.10 16.74 -5.19
N GLY A 59 1.71 16.92 -3.93
CA GLY A 59 1.39 18.24 -3.39
C GLY A 59 2.56 19.22 -3.47
N ILE A 60 3.78 18.74 -3.21
CA ILE A 60 5.01 19.55 -3.33
C ILE A 60 5.27 19.94 -4.79
N TYR A 61 5.09 19.00 -5.72
CA TYR A 61 5.27 19.28 -7.16
C TYR A 61 4.22 20.25 -7.69
N LEU A 62 2.96 20.09 -7.29
CA LEU A 62 1.88 21.02 -7.63
C LEU A 62 2.22 22.43 -7.13
N ALA A 63 2.62 22.54 -5.87
CA ALA A 63 3.00 23.82 -5.27
C ALA A 63 4.17 24.49 -6.00
N ARG A 64 5.20 23.72 -6.35
CA ARG A 64 6.36 24.21 -7.12
C ARG A 64 5.99 24.62 -8.54
N GLY A 65 4.96 24.01 -9.12
CA GLY A 65 4.37 24.40 -10.40
C GLY A 65 3.47 25.64 -10.33
N GLY A 66 3.25 26.21 -9.15
CA GLY A 66 2.34 27.35 -8.95
C GLY A 66 0.86 26.95 -8.89
N PHE A 67 0.57 25.65 -8.73
CA PHE A 67 -0.79 25.15 -8.55
C PHE A 67 -1.12 25.01 -7.05
N ASN A 68 -2.42 24.88 -6.76
CA ASN A 68 -2.87 24.56 -5.41
C ASN A 68 -2.36 23.15 -5.00
N PRO A 69 -1.64 23.01 -3.86
CA PRO A 69 -1.08 21.73 -3.41
C PRO A 69 -2.14 20.63 -3.15
N LEU A 70 -3.41 21.01 -2.94
CA LEU A 70 -4.50 20.10 -2.64
C LEU A 70 -5.28 19.62 -3.87
N GLU A 71 -4.90 20.01 -5.09
CA GLU A 71 -5.63 19.61 -6.31
C GLU A 71 -5.66 18.09 -6.51
N LEU A 72 -4.58 17.37 -6.17
CA LEU A 72 -4.59 15.91 -6.25
C LEU A 72 -5.67 15.31 -5.32
N TYR A 73 -5.84 15.87 -4.12
CA TYR A 73 -6.85 15.42 -3.18
C TYR A 73 -8.27 15.57 -3.78
N ALA A 74 -8.56 16.72 -4.38
CA ALA A 74 -9.84 16.96 -5.06
C ALA A 74 -10.06 16.01 -6.25
N VAL A 75 -9.01 15.72 -7.04
CA VAL A 75 -9.07 14.75 -8.14
C VAL A 75 -9.38 13.35 -7.61
N LEU A 76 -8.71 12.91 -6.56
CA LEU A 76 -8.95 11.61 -5.94
C LEU A 76 -10.38 11.49 -5.38
N GLN A 77 -10.90 12.53 -4.73
CA GLN A 77 -12.29 12.59 -4.26
C GLN A 77 -13.28 12.48 -5.42
N LYS A 78 -13.06 13.25 -6.48
CA LYS A 78 -13.91 13.20 -7.68
C LYS A 78 -13.89 11.82 -8.32
N MET A 79 -12.71 11.21 -8.46
CA MET A 79 -12.58 9.85 -8.99
C MET A 79 -13.27 8.81 -8.09
N ALA A 80 -13.16 8.94 -6.76
CA ALA A 80 -13.84 8.07 -5.82
C ALA A 80 -15.37 8.17 -5.94
N SER A 81 -15.91 9.37 -6.18
CA SER A 81 -17.35 9.59 -6.39
C SER A 81 -17.92 8.95 -7.65
N LEU A 82 -17.07 8.58 -8.64
CA LEU A 82 -17.50 7.85 -9.83
C LEU A 82 -17.86 6.38 -9.54
N GLY A 83 -17.52 5.88 -8.34
CA GLY A 83 -17.84 4.54 -7.88
C GLY A 83 -16.88 3.46 -8.39
N SER A 84 -16.82 2.36 -7.63
CA SER A 84 -15.95 1.20 -7.88
C SER A 84 -16.40 0.33 -9.05
N SER A 85 -17.62 0.51 -9.55
CA SER A 85 -18.24 -0.28 -10.61
C SER A 85 -17.90 0.18 -12.03
N SER A 86 -17.17 1.29 -12.18
CA SER A 86 -16.73 1.72 -13.51
C SER A 86 -15.62 0.80 -14.04
N SER A 87 -15.83 0.21 -15.23
CA SER A 87 -14.85 -0.67 -15.89
C SER A 87 -13.50 0.01 -16.14
N ARG A 88 -13.50 1.35 -16.26
CA ARG A 88 -12.29 2.18 -16.38
C ARG A 88 -11.46 2.20 -15.10
N MET A 89 -12.08 2.16 -13.92
CA MET A 89 -11.37 2.10 -12.64
C MET A 89 -10.87 0.70 -12.30
N ALA A 90 -11.52 -0.35 -12.81
CA ALA A 90 -11.09 -1.73 -12.63
C ALA A 90 -9.67 -2.01 -13.19
N GLY A 91 -9.26 -1.28 -14.23
CA GLY A 91 -7.89 -1.34 -14.75
C GLY A 91 -6.87 -0.72 -13.79
N LEU A 92 -7.21 0.46 -13.23
CA LEU A 92 -6.36 1.19 -12.29
C LEU A 92 -6.11 0.39 -11.01
N TYR A 93 -7.15 -0.26 -10.46
CA TYR A 93 -7.04 -1.05 -9.22
C TYR A 93 -6.22 -2.34 -9.33
N LYS A 94 -5.78 -2.72 -10.54
CA LYS A 94 -4.86 -3.85 -10.70
C LYS A 94 -3.45 -3.51 -10.24
N THR A 95 -3.04 -2.25 -10.37
CA THR A 95 -1.69 -1.78 -10.07
C THR A 95 -1.67 -0.73 -8.96
N HIS A 96 -2.77 -0.01 -8.74
CA HIS A 96 -2.85 1.01 -7.69
C HIS A 96 -3.77 0.57 -6.55
N PRO A 97 -3.51 1.02 -5.31
CA PRO A 97 -4.45 0.86 -4.23
C PRO A 97 -5.80 1.54 -4.54
N PRO A 98 -6.91 1.06 -3.96
CA PRO A 98 -8.20 1.73 -4.00
C PRO A 98 -8.12 3.21 -3.60
N LEU A 99 -8.95 4.05 -4.22
CA LEU A 99 -8.90 5.51 -4.04
C LEU A 99 -9.23 5.95 -2.61
N ASP A 100 -10.16 5.27 -1.94
CA ASP A 100 -10.48 5.49 -0.52
C ASP A 100 -9.26 5.27 0.37
N LYS A 101 -8.46 4.24 0.09
CA LYS A 101 -7.21 3.97 0.84
C LYS A 101 -6.15 5.03 0.61
N ARG A 102 -6.10 5.61 -0.59
CA ARG A 102 -5.19 6.72 -0.89
C ARG A 102 -5.63 8.01 -0.17
N LEU A 103 -6.93 8.30 -0.16
CA LEU A 103 -7.50 9.42 0.60
C LEU A 103 -7.25 9.27 2.11
N ASP A 104 -7.51 8.08 2.68
CA ASP A 104 -7.22 7.76 4.08
C ASP A 104 -5.73 7.98 4.41
N ALA A 105 -4.83 7.62 3.50
CA ALA A 105 -3.38 7.77 3.69
C ALA A 105 -2.96 9.25 3.68
N LEU A 106 -3.53 10.06 2.79
CA LEU A 106 -3.30 11.51 2.74
C LEU A 106 -3.82 12.22 4.00
N ASP A 107 -5.03 11.86 4.45
CA ASP A 107 -5.62 12.41 5.68
C ASP A 107 -4.73 12.07 6.89
N LYS A 108 -4.19 10.85 6.96
CA LYS A 108 -3.29 10.40 8.04
C LYS A 108 -1.93 11.08 8.03
N SER A 109 -1.32 11.29 6.86
CA SER A 109 -0.04 12.01 6.81
C SER A 109 -0.18 13.44 7.31
N GLY A 110 -1.37 14.02 7.11
CA GLY A 110 -1.62 15.42 7.38
C GLY A 110 -0.82 16.31 6.42
N TYR A 111 -1.28 17.53 6.19
CA TYR A 111 -0.66 18.44 5.22
C TYR A 111 0.63 19.11 5.75
N LYS A 112 1.35 18.45 6.67
CA LYS A 112 2.51 19.02 7.38
C LYS A 112 3.59 19.52 6.42
N ASP A 113 3.92 18.71 5.42
CA ASP A 113 4.93 19.05 4.41
C ASP A 113 4.44 20.12 3.42
N LEU A 114 3.12 20.39 3.42
CA LEU A 114 2.49 21.37 2.55
C LEU A 114 2.16 22.69 3.25
N GLN A 115 2.28 22.78 4.59
CA GLN A 115 1.90 23.99 5.35
C GLN A 115 2.54 25.26 4.78
N ALA A 116 3.84 25.20 4.49
CA ALA A 116 4.58 26.33 3.90
C ALA A 116 4.08 26.79 2.52
N TYR A 117 3.25 25.99 1.85
CA TYR A 117 2.61 26.30 0.57
C TYR A 117 1.13 26.67 0.72
N LEU A 118 0.47 26.23 1.79
CA LEU A 118 -0.94 26.52 2.07
C LEU A 118 -1.14 27.88 2.75
N ASP A 119 -0.12 28.36 3.47
CA ASP A 119 -0.16 29.64 4.21
C ASP A 119 0.25 30.86 3.35
N ARG A 120 0.29 30.72 2.01
CA ARG A 120 0.75 31.77 1.08
C ARG A 120 -0.38 32.58 0.47
#